data_AF-M3CDX4-F1
#
_entry.id   AF-M3CDX4-F1
#
_cell.length_a   1.000
_cell.length_b   1.000
_cell.length_c   1.000
_cell.angle_alpha   90.00
_cell.angle_beta   90.00
_cell.angle_gamma   90.00
#
_symmetry.space_group_name_H-M   'P 1'
#
loop_
_entity.id
_entity.type
_entity.pdbx_description
1 polymer ?
#
loop_
_entity_poly.entity_id
_entity_poly.type
_entity_poly.pdbx_seq_one_letter_code
_entity_poly.pdbx_strand_id
1 'polypeptide(L)'
;MFTKLRGVGSLARNRVAILILHVPRTHISTAPHTSSSSHQLHKHAACNMADQERAAKRQKKNMPDLSIDTRNTQAPNMIVDVCPDGDTVLVVQGLAGVAKPVGIRVSSSALSLTSSVFRNLFAAADGDAPPTPAPDEPRLVHLANDDGDALFLLLNILHLRNDALPPKILPDLLFRFVTVCARYECMVAAGRAVSQWLDYIYTRSLKATKLFSHAAAPNAPATPATPTPPTPYSAFPPVSDSQSLFKMIEATGTLNDALYFARFTAHFVLTQPLITDISIATSPAQQHLALAIQARQRQALQDLRVDLDLLIDPLAESLAEDSKHYHDCAPGDEPPEQPSDDNETPQYCPVDKEGATEFLAALRDANLWPATRWPTSSHVISGPVGTVVHAIENFRVPDYDATDACYWCAHVEDRFARSLNLIRAMHKDRLWGLCLDCYKAGGTFQGECRYDHYKVARAKEAGQGGGGGGQASVGPVSVSSTQNN
;
A
#
# COMPACT_ATOMS: atom_id res chain seq x y z
N MET A 1 -30.48 59.62 35.59
CA MET A 1 -29.33 59.90 36.48
C MET A 1 -28.49 58.63 36.60
N PHE A 2 -27.19 58.76 36.33
CA PHE A 2 -26.10 57.78 36.46
C PHE A 2 -26.13 56.47 35.65
N THR A 3 -25.46 56.56 34.50
CA THR A 3 -24.87 55.53 33.66
C THR A 3 -23.71 54.80 34.36
N LYS A 4 -23.63 53.48 34.22
CA LYS A 4 -22.52 52.65 34.70
C LYS A 4 -21.73 52.10 33.51
N LEU A 5 -20.51 52.62 33.36
CA LEU A 5 -19.43 52.11 32.52
C LEU A 5 -18.93 50.76 33.05
N ARG A 6 -18.66 49.81 32.15
CA ARG A 6 -17.56 48.84 32.23
C ARG A 6 -17.36 48.19 30.86
N GLY A 7 -16.29 48.59 30.20
CA GLY A 7 -15.61 47.75 29.21
C GLY A 7 -14.41 47.09 29.86
N VAL A 8 -14.05 45.89 29.40
CA VAL A 8 -12.66 45.43 29.22
C VAL A 8 -12.68 44.37 28.12
N GLY A 9 -11.89 44.57 27.07
CA GLY A 9 -11.73 43.63 25.96
C GLY A 9 -10.84 42.44 26.30
N SER A 10 -11.10 41.31 25.65
CA SER A 10 -10.23 40.14 25.64
C SER A 10 -9.72 39.92 24.21
N LEU A 11 -8.46 40.29 23.99
CA LEU A 11 -7.67 39.97 22.80
C LEU A 11 -7.13 38.55 22.96
N ALA A 12 -7.69 37.60 22.21
CA ALA A 12 -7.16 36.24 22.11
C ALA A 12 -5.83 36.25 21.35
N ARG A 13 -4.72 36.07 22.06
CA ARG A 13 -3.40 35.83 21.49
C ARG A 13 -3.29 34.36 21.08
N ASN A 14 -3.22 34.10 19.78
CA ASN A 14 -2.75 32.83 19.23
C ASN A 14 -1.28 32.62 19.63
N ARG A 15 -1.03 31.69 20.55
CA ARG A 15 0.31 31.16 20.82
C ARG A 15 0.52 29.94 19.93
N VAL A 16 1.37 30.12 18.92
CA VAL A 16 1.99 29.01 18.18
C VAL A 16 2.96 28.32 19.14
N ALA A 17 2.62 27.11 19.59
CA ALA A 17 3.55 26.24 20.29
C ALA A 17 4.51 25.63 19.25
N ILE A 18 5.75 26.14 19.22
CA ILE A 18 6.84 25.49 18.50
C ILE A 18 7.30 24.33 19.38
N LEU A 19 6.94 23.11 18.98
CA LEU A 19 7.42 21.88 19.59
C LEU A 19 8.87 21.68 19.15
N ILE A 20 9.83 22.11 19.98
CA ILE A 20 11.25 21.76 19.80
C ILE A 20 11.42 20.33 20.30
N LEU A 21 11.54 19.38 19.37
CA LEU A 21 11.91 18.00 19.68
C LEU A 21 13.34 17.99 20.23
N HIS A 22 13.45 17.81 21.55
CA HIS A 22 14.71 17.53 22.23
C HIS A 22 15.12 16.09 21.90
N VAL A 23 16.16 15.93 21.08
CA VAL A 23 16.81 14.63 20.85
C VAL A 23 17.71 14.35 22.05
N PRO A 24 17.50 13.26 22.82
CA PRO A 24 18.37 12.95 23.94
C PRO A 24 19.76 12.55 23.41
N ARG A 25 20.77 13.25 23.93
CA ARG A 25 22.19 13.04 23.63
C ARG A 25 22.65 11.77 24.35
N THR A 26 22.68 10.64 23.64
CA THR A 26 23.25 9.39 24.16
C THR A 26 24.77 9.54 24.29
N HIS A 27 25.29 9.35 25.51
CA HIS A 27 26.71 9.21 25.76
C HIS A 27 27.23 7.94 25.07
N ILE A 28 28.14 8.12 24.09
CA ILE A 28 28.87 7.04 23.45
C ILE A 28 30.00 6.63 24.41
N SER A 29 29.84 5.45 25.01
CA SER A 29 30.90 4.75 25.74
C SER A 29 31.83 4.09 24.72
N THR A 30 33.08 4.55 24.64
CA THR A 30 34.13 3.98 23.80
C THR A 30 34.72 2.73 24.46
N ALA A 31 34.36 1.55 23.95
CA ALA A 31 35.13 0.32 24.13
C ALA A 31 35.75 -0.09 22.78
N PRO A 32 37.00 -0.57 22.75
CA PRO A 32 37.71 -0.86 21.51
C PRO A 32 37.26 -2.21 20.93
N HIS A 33 36.61 -2.18 19.77
CA HIS A 33 36.35 -3.37 18.95
C HIS A 33 37.32 -3.44 17.77
N THR A 34 37.82 -4.66 17.56
CA THR A 34 38.80 -5.10 16.58
C THR A 34 38.32 -4.93 15.13
N SER A 35 39.24 -4.48 14.28
CA SER A 35 39.05 -4.18 12.87
C SER A 35 38.86 -5.44 12.01
N SER A 36 37.65 -5.72 11.54
CA SER A 36 37.39 -6.68 10.44
C SER A 36 36.07 -6.45 9.66
N SER A 37 35.59 -5.20 9.55
CA SER A 37 34.27 -4.91 8.90
C SER A 37 34.36 -4.05 7.62
N SER A 38 35.49 -3.42 7.32
CA SER A 38 35.60 -2.46 6.18
C SER A 38 35.50 -3.12 4.79
N HIS A 39 35.79 -4.42 4.67
CA HIS A 39 35.77 -5.12 3.38
C HIS A 39 34.37 -5.56 2.90
N GLN A 40 33.35 -5.62 3.77
CA GLN A 40 31.99 -5.98 3.35
C GLN A 40 31.18 -4.78 2.83
N LEU A 41 31.37 -3.58 3.39
CA LEU A 41 30.61 -2.40 2.95
C LEU A 41 30.91 -2.00 1.49
N HIS A 42 32.16 -2.14 1.06
CA HIS A 42 32.55 -1.79 -0.32
C HIS A 42 32.00 -2.78 -1.37
N LYS A 43 31.79 -4.05 -1.01
CA LYS A 43 31.21 -5.04 -1.93
C LYS A 43 29.71 -4.81 -2.16
N HIS A 44 28.97 -4.34 -1.15
CA HIS A 44 27.54 -4.06 -1.29
C HIS A 44 27.24 -2.81 -2.15
N ALA A 45 28.06 -1.76 -2.05
CA ALA A 45 27.91 -0.57 -2.89
C ALA A 45 28.16 -0.87 -4.39
N ALA A 46 29.15 -1.72 -4.69
CA ALA A 46 29.46 -2.12 -6.06
C ALA A 46 28.35 -2.99 -6.69
N CYS A 47 27.68 -3.84 -5.91
CA CYS A 47 26.57 -4.67 -6.39
C CYS A 47 25.36 -3.82 -6.81
N ASN A 48 25.01 -2.81 -6.00
CA ASN A 48 23.88 -1.92 -6.29
C ASN A 48 24.09 -1.08 -7.56
N MET A 49 25.32 -0.66 -7.87
CA MET A 49 25.62 0.05 -9.12
C MET A 49 25.50 -0.85 -10.35
N ALA A 50 25.97 -2.10 -10.27
CA ALA A 50 25.89 -3.03 -11.39
C ALA A 50 24.43 -3.40 -11.75
N ASP A 51 23.56 -3.50 -10.75
CA ASP A 51 22.13 -3.76 -10.95
C ASP A 51 21.38 -2.52 -11.48
N GLN A 52 21.74 -1.31 -11.04
CA GLN A 52 21.23 -0.07 -11.64
C GLN A 52 21.65 0.08 -13.10
N GLU A 53 22.89 -0.26 -13.44
CA GLU A 53 23.39 -0.19 -14.81
C GLU A 53 22.74 -1.27 -15.71
N ARG A 54 22.51 -2.48 -15.19
CA ARG A 54 21.76 -3.53 -15.90
C ARG A 54 20.29 -3.16 -16.09
N ALA A 55 19.66 -2.52 -15.10
CA ALA A 55 18.29 -2.01 -15.22
C ALA A 55 18.19 -0.91 -16.28
N ALA A 56 19.15 0.04 -16.29
CA ALA A 56 19.23 1.09 -17.31
C ALA A 56 19.46 0.51 -18.72
N LYS A 57 20.33 -0.50 -18.85
CA LYS A 57 20.56 -1.22 -20.13
C LYS A 57 19.32 -1.97 -20.62
N ARG A 58 18.53 -2.57 -19.72
CA ARG A 58 17.25 -3.22 -20.08
C ARG A 58 16.20 -2.20 -20.55
N GLN A 59 16.18 -1.00 -19.98
CA GLN A 59 15.28 0.07 -20.43
C GLN A 59 15.62 0.58 -21.83
N LYS A 60 16.91 0.69 -22.16
CA LYS A 60 17.36 1.15 -23.49
C LYS A 60 16.87 0.30 -24.66
N LYS A 61 16.63 -1.01 -24.46
CA LYS A 61 16.16 -1.93 -25.50
C LYS A 61 14.65 -1.82 -25.79
N ASN A 62 13.89 -1.21 -24.88
CA ASN A 62 12.44 -1.02 -24.99
C ASN A 62 12.06 0.46 -25.14
N MET A 63 12.97 1.34 -25.58
CA MET A 63 12.58 2.73 -25.85
C MET A 63 11.57 2.72 -27.01
N PRO A 64 10.37 3.30 -26.83
CA PRO A 64 9.45 3.51 -27.93
C PRO A 64 10.15 4.38 -28.98
N ASP A 65 10.00 3.99 -30.24
CA ASP A 65 10.56 4.73 -31.37
C ASP A 65 9.99 6.15 -31.34
N LEU A 66 10.86 7.14 -31.10
CA LEU A 66 10.51 8.56 -31.18
C LEU A 66 10.48 8.91 -32.65
N SER A 67 9.38 8.56 -33.33
CA SER A 67 9.18 8.94 -34.72
C SER A 67 9.00 10.46 -34.80
N ILE A 68 10.09 11.15 -35.16
CA ILE A 68 10.06 12.58 -35.47
C ILE A 68 9.43 12.71 -36.85
N ASP A 69 8.17 13.13 -36.89
CA ASP A 69 7.45 13.33 -38.14
C ASP A 69 7.78 14.71 -38.71
N THR A 70 8.93 14.83 -39.38
CA THR A 70 9.46 16.10 -39.90
C THR A 70 8.67 16.65 -41.10
N ARG A 71 7.67 15.91 -41.60
CA ARG A 71 6.97 16.23 -42.86
C ARG A 71 5.81 17.22 -42.72
N ASN A 72 5.40 17.57 -41.50
CA ASN A 72 4.26 18.46 -41.28
C ASN A 72 4.71 19.80 -40.67
N THR A 73 5.23 20.69 -41.52
CA THR A 73 5.89 21.96 -41.15
C THR A 73 4.91 23.10 -40.84
N GLN A 74 3.74 22.80 -40.27
CA GLN A 74 2.77 23.86 -39.97
C GLN A 74 3.15 24.54 -38.64
N ALA A 75 3.40 25.85 -38.70
CA ALA A 75 3.66 26.66 -37.51
C ALA A 75 2.46 26.56 -36.54
N PRO A 76 2.70 26.44 -35.22
CA PRO A 76 1.62 26.35 -34.26
C PRO A 76 0.82 27.65 -34.20
N ASN A 77 -0.51 27.54 -34.07
CA ASN A 77 -1.40 28.70 -34.00
C ASN A 77 -1.25 29.51 -32.70
N MET A 78 -0.70 28.87 -31.67
CA MET A 78 -0.53 29.43 -30.34
C MET A 78 0.80 28.96 -29.77
N ILE A 79 1.57 29.88 -29.18
CA ILE A 79 2.82 29.58 -28.49
C ILE A 79 2.62 29.94 -27.01
N VAL A 80 2.93 29.00 -26.13
CA VAL A 80 2.96 29.18 -24.67
C VAL A 80 4.42 29.21 -24.21
N ASP A 81 4.82 30.29 -23.55
CA ASP A 81 6.21 30.46 -23.12
C ASP A 81 6.43 29.86 -21.72
N VAL A 82 7.19 28.76 -21.65
CA VAL A 82 7.79 28.29 -20.38
C VAL A 82 9.09 29.07 -20.11
N CYS A 83 9.85 29.32 -21.17
CA CYS A 83 11.03 30.19 -21.19
C CYS A 83 10.87 31.23 -22.31
N PRO A 84 10.63 32.53 -21.99
CA PRO A 84 10.43 33.57 -23.00
C PRO A 84 11.60 33.70 -23.98
N ASP A 85 12.82 33.57 -23.47
CA ASP A 85 14.09 33.62 -24.23
C ASP A 85 14.49 32.23 -24.77
N GLY A 86 13.53 31.30 -24.84
CA GLY A 86 13.76 29.95 -25.31
C GLY A 86 14.08 29.91 -26.81
N ASP A 87 15.08 29.10 -27.16
CA ASP A 87 15.60 28.89 -28.51
C ASP A 87 14.87 27.78 -29.27
N THR A 88 13.95 27.06 -28.61
CA THR A 88 13.21 25.94 -29.20
C THR A 88 11.72 26.03 -28.87
N VAL A 89 10.87 25.69 -29.83
CA VAL A 89 9.42 25.56 -29.68
C VAL A 89 9.03 24.11 -29.95
N LEU A 90 8.54 23.44 -28.90
CA LEU A 90 8.04 22.07 -28.97
C LEU A 90 6.57 22.10 -29.38
N VAL A 91 6.22 21.53 -30.53
CA VAL A 91 4.85 21.50 -31.05
C VAL A 91 4.17 20.21 -30.60
N VAL A 92 3.20 20.32 -29.69
CA VAL A 92 2.46 19.20 -29.09
C VAL A 92 0.99 19.22 -29.50
N GLN A 93 0.32 18.07 -29.35
CA GLN A 93 -1.14 17.98 -29.46
C GLN A 93 -1.78 17.99 -28.08
N GLY A 94 -2.93 18.66 -27.92
CA GLY A 94 -3.74 18.55 -26.71
C GLY A 94 -3.13 19.24 -25.49
N LEU A 95 -3.26 20.57 -25.38
CA LEU A 95 -2.87 21.34 -24.19
C LEU A 95 -4.07 22.08 -23.61
N ALA A 96 -4.32 21.94 -22.31
CA ALA A 96 -5.45 22.54 -21.60
C ALA A 96 -6.81 22.28 -22.27
N GLY A 97 -7.00 21.07 -22.81
CA GLY A 97 -8.20 20.67 -23.55
C GLY A 97 -8.30 21.21 -24.99
N VAL A 98 -7.29 21.95 -25.47
CA VAL A 98 -7.24 22.43 -26.86
C VAL A 98 -6.73 21.33 -27.78
N ALA A 99 -7.59 20.84 -28.68
CA ALA A 99 -7.24 19.77 -29.63
C ALA A 99 -6.29 20.20 -30.76
N LYS A 100 -6.10 21.52 -30.97
CA LYS A 100 -5.20 22.05 -32.01
C LYS A 100 -3.72 21.95 -31.57
N PRO A 101 -2.77 21.89 -32.52
CA PRO A 101 -1.35 21.95 -32.20
C PRO A 101 -0.99 23.24 -31.46
N VAL A 102 -0.26 23.12 -30.36
CA VAL A 102 0.24 24.23 -29.54
C VAL A 102 1.76 24.13 -29.47
N GLY A 103 2.44 25.26 -29.67
CA GLY A 103 3.89 25.38 -29.46
C GLY A 103 4.19 25.71 -28.01
N ILE A 104 5.18 25.07 -27.42
CA ILE A 104 5.68 25.37 -26.08
C ILE A 104 7.13 25.86 -26.22
N ARG A 105 7.39 27.14 -25.94
CA ARG A 105 8.73 27.71 -26.03
C ARG A 105 9.55 27.38 -24.78
N VAL A 106 10.74 26.83 -25.01
CA VAL A 106 11.63 26.25 -23.99
C VAL A 106 13.09 26.54 -24.31
N SER A 107 13.96 26.41 -23.31
CA SER A 107 15.41 26.39 -23.50
C SER A 107 15.90 24.98 -23.79
N SER A 108 16.46 24.75 -24.99
CA SER A 108 17.05 23.47 -25.39
C SER A 108 18.21 23.06 -24.47
N SER A 109 18.97 24.03 -23.99
CA SER A 109 20.09 23.85 -23.06
C SER A 109 19.62 23.30 -21.71
N ALA A 110 18.58 23.92 -21.11
CA ALA A 110 18.01 23.46 -19.84
C ALA A 110 17.50 22.01 -19.93
N LEU A 111 16.82 21.67 -21.03
CA LEU A 111 16.32 20.33 -21.28
C LEU A 111 17.46 19.32 -21.53
N SER A 112 18.49 19.69 -22.29
CA SER A 112 19.65 18.83 -22.58
C SER A 112 20.48 18.48 -21.35
N LEU A 113 20.55 19.40 -20.38
CA LEU A 113 21.23 19.18 -19.11
C LEU A 113 20.51 18.14 -18.25
N THR A 114 19.18 18.12 -18.29
CA THR A 114 18.34 17.29 -17.41
C THR A 114 17.94 15.96 -18.02
N SER A 115 17.98 15.83 -19.36
CA SER A 115 17.55 14.63 -20.09
C SER A 115 18.54 14.26 -21.19
N SER A 116 18.96 13.00 -21.20
CA SER A 116 19.75 12.44 -22.30
C SER A 116 18.96 12.38 -23.61
N VAL A 117 17.64 12.14 -23.50
CA VAL A 117 16.71 12.06 -24.64
C VAL A 117 16.57 13.41 -25.31
N PHE A 118 16.34 14.49 -24.54
CA PHE A 118 16.28 15.84 -25.12
C PHE A 118 17.62 16.26 -25.71
N ARG A 119 18.74 15.92 -25.06
CA ARG A 119 20.08 16.20 -25.60
C ARG A 119 20.27 15.57 -26.98
N ASN A 120 19.89 14.30 -27.14
CA ASN A 120 19.99 13.62 -28.43
C ASN A 120 19.00 14.18 -29.45
N LEU A 121 17.78 14.51 -29.02
CA LEU A 121 16.75 15.14 -29.86
C LEU A 121 17.24 16.46 -30.45
N PHE A 122 17.98 17.26 -29.67
CA PHE A 122 18.52 18.53 -30.14
C PHE A 122 19.84 18.37 -30.90
N ALA A 123 20.70 17.40 -30.55
CA ALA A 123 21.96 17.14 -31.25
C ALA A 123 21.78 16.54 -32.66
N ALA A 124 20.73 15.74 -32.88
CA ALA A 124 20.51 15.03 -34.15
C ALA A 124 20.24 15.95 -35.36
N ALA A 125 20.11 17.26 -35.16
CA ALA A 125 20.02 18.20 -36.29
C ALA A 125 21.36 18.39 -37.01
N ASP A 126 22.51 18.20 -36.37
CA ASP A 126 23.77 18.62 -36.99
C ASP A 126 24.24 17.72 -38.15
N GLY A 127 23.54 16.63 -38.44
CA GLY A 127 23.95 15.63 -39.46
C GLY A 127 23.33 15.77 -40.86
N ASP A 128 22.18 16.42 -41.00
CA ASP A 128 21.47 16.61 -42.29
C ASP A 128 20.36 17.70 -42.18
N ALA A 129 20.35 18.52 -41.12
CA ALA A 129 19.24 19.44 -40.90
C ALA A 129 19.24 20.60 -41.91
N PRO A 130 18.03 21.10 -42.23
CA PRO A 130 17.88 22.37 -42.93
C PRO A 130 18.74 23.47 -42.28
N PRO A 131 19.22 24.44 -43.09
CA PRO A 131 20.14 25.48 -42.66
C PRO A 131 19.70 26.10 -41.34
N THR A 132 20.67 26.33 -40.47
CA THR A 132 20.49 26.97 -39.16
C THR A 132 19.47 28.09 -39.28
N PRO A 133 18.36 28.06 -38.52
CA PRO A 133 17.35 29.10 -38.59
C PRO A 133 18.01 30.47 -38.38
N ALA A 134 17.41 31.52 -38.94
CA ALA A 134 17.87 32.88 -38.71
C ALA A 134 18.05 33.09 -37.19
N PRO A 135 19.04 33.88 -36.75
CA PRO A 135 19.42 34.00 -35.33
C PRO A 135 18.27 34.39 -34.38
N ASP A 136 17.14 34.87 -34.91
CA ASP A 136 15.96 35.28 -34.15
C ASP A 136 14.78 34.30 -34.23
N GLU A 137 14.87 33.19 -34.97
CA GLU A 137 13.76 32.24 -35.14
C GLU A 137 13.97 30.97 -34.31
N PRO A 138 13.07 30.65 -33.35
CA PRO A 138 13.23 29.49 -32.50
C PRO A 138 13.04 28.20 -33.31
N ARG A 139 13.85 27.19 -33.01
CA ARG A 139 13.79 25.88 -33.67
C ARG A 139 12.47 25.17 -33.36
N LEU A 140 11.75 24.72 -34.39
CA LEU A 140 10.52 23.93 -34.23
C LEU A 140 10.84 22.44 -34.11
N VAL A 141 10.26 21.77 -33.10
CA VAL A 141 10.37 20.31 -32.92
C VAL A 141 8.97 19.74 -32.67
N HIS A 142 8.50 18.85 -33.55
CA HIS A 142 7.17 18.26 -33.47
C HIS A 142 7.16 17.01 -32.60
N LEU A 143 6.27 16.98 -31.60
CA LEU A 143 6.07 15.90 -30.62
C LEU A 143 4.60 15.44 -30.64
N ALA A 144 4.15 14.96 -31.80
CA ALA A 144 2.74 14.70 -32.07
C ALA A 144 2.12 13.59 -31.18
N ASN A 145 2.95 12.69 -30.66
CA ASN A 145 2.51 11.51 -29.88
C ASN A 145 2.64 11.71 -28.36
N ASP A 146 3.04 12.91 -27.92
CA ASP A 146 3.18 13.24 -26.52
C ASP A 146 1.93 13.93 -25.98
N ASP A 147 1.62 13.64 -24.73
CA ASP A 147 0.52 14.27 -24.00
C ASP A 147 0.93 15.70 -23.62
N GLY A 148 0.29 16.70 -24.25
CA GLY A 148 0.65 18.11 -24.08
C GLY A 148 0.58 18.60 -22.64
N ASP A 149 -0.44 18.20 -21.88
CA ASP A 149 -0.61 18.58 -20.47
C ASP A 149 0.51 18.01 -19.59
N ALA A 150 0.78 16.71 -19.71
CA ALA A 150 1.84 16.03 -18.98
C ALA A 150 3.23 16.57 -19.33
N LEU A 151 3.48 16.81 -20.62
CA LEU A 151 4.75 17.38 -21.07
C LEU A 151 4.91 18.82 -20.59
N PHE A 152 3.87 19.64 -20.63
CA PHE A 152 3.91 21.01 -20.10
C PHE A 152 4.29 21.04 -18.61
N LEU A 153 3.73 20.15 -17.78
CA LEU A 153 4.13 20.02 -16.37
C LEU A 153 5.61 19.66 -16.23
N LEU A 154 6.11 18.72 -17.04
CA LEU A 154 7.51 18.32 -17.02
C LEU A 154 8.41 19.50 -17.39
N LEU A 155 8.08 20.21 -18.47
CA LEU A 155 8.86 21.35 -18.94
C LEU A 155 8.94 22.47 -17.88
N ASN A 156 7.86 22.75 -17.16
CA ASN A 156 7.89 23.71 -16.05
C ASN A 156 8.80 23.24 -14.91
N ILE A 157 8.80 21.95 -14.57
CA ILE A 157 9.72 21.39 -13.56
C ILE A 157 11.18 21.54 -14.00
N LEU A 158 11.49 21.20 -15.26
CA LEU A 158 12.85 21.27 -15.79
C LEU A 158 13.39 22.72 -15.89
N HIS A 159 12.49 23.70 -16.02
CA HIS A 159 12.81 25.14 -15.99
C HIS A 159 12.65 25.77 -14.59
N LEU A 160 12.42 24.97 -13.55
CA LEU A 160 12.23 25.44 -12.16
C LEU A 160 11.06 26.42 -11.98
N ARG A 161 10.07 26.41 -12.87
CA ARG A 161 8.82 27.18 -12.82
C ARG A 161 7.82 26.56 -11.85
N ASN A 162 8.22 26.46 -10.58
CA ASN A 162 7.38 25.89 -9.52
C ASN A 162 6.08 26.68 -9.29
N ASP A 163 6.07 27.96 -9.65
CA ASP A 163 4.92 28.86 -9.62
C ASP A 163 3.79 28.43 -10.58
N ALA A 164 4.15 27.77 -11.68
CA ALA A 164 3.21 27.31 -12.70
C ALA A 164 2.67 25.88 -12.43
N LEU A 165 3.15 25.20 -11.39
CA LEU A 165 2.73 23.84 -11.08
C LEU A 165 1.42 23.84 -10.27
N PRO A 166 0.49 22.92 -10.57
CA PRO A 166 -0.73 22.83 -9.81
C PRO A 166 -0.43 22.29 -8.40
N PRO A 167 -1.04 22.86 -7.34
CA PRO A 167 -0.84 22.36 -5.98
C PRO A 167 -1.45 20.97 -5.77
N LYS A 168 -2.35 20.55 -6.66
CA LYS A 168 -3.07 19.28 -6.63
C LYS A 168 -3.16 18.75 -8.05
N ILE A 169 -2.95 17.45 -8.22
CA ILE A 169 -3.04 16.79 -9.51
C ILE A 169 -4.05 15.64 -9.43
N LEU A 170 -4.69 15.33 -10.55
CA LEU A 170 -5.55 14.17 -10.67
C LEU A 170 -4.73 12.88 -10.88
N PRO A 171 -5.21 11.72 -10.38
CA PRO A 171 -4.53 10.44 -10.59
C PRO A 171 -4.22 10.16 -12.06
N ASP A 172 -5.18 10.36 -12.97
CA ASP A 172 -4.96 10.11 -14.40
C ASP A 172 -3.91 11.01 -15.01
N LEU A 173 -3.87 12.29 -14.64
CA LEU A 173 -2.85 13.21 -15.11
C LEU A 173 -1.48 12.89 -14.51
N LEU A 174 -1.40 12.48 -13.24
CA LEU A 174 -0.16 12.05 -12.61
C LEU A 174 0.42 10.81 -13.29
N PHE A 175 -0.43 9.83 -13.61
CA PHE A 175 0.00 8.63 -14.32
C PHE A 175 0.61 8.98 -15.69
N ARG A 176 -0.10 9.77 -16.51
CA ARG A 176 0.41 10.24 -17.81
C ARG A 176 1.70 11.05 -17.67
N PHE A 177 1.77 11.93 -16.67
CA PHE A 177 2.98 12.68 -16.32
C PHE A 177 4.16 11.76 -16.02
N VAL A 178 3.97 10.72 -15.21
CA VAL A 178 5.02 9.74 -14.90
C VAL A 178 5.47 8.97 -16.15
N THR A 179 4.54 8.61 -17.04
CA THR A 179 4.87 7.98 -18.32
C THR A 179 5.76 8.89 -19.18
N VAL A 180 5.44 10.19 -19.26
CA VAL A 180 6.26 11.19 -19.97
C VAL A 180 7.63 11.33 -19.32
N CYS A 181 7.70 11.45 -17.99
CA CYS A 181 8.98 11.51 -17.28
C CYS A 181 9.86 10.27 -17.53
N ALA A 182 9.26 9.08 -17.60
CA ALA A 182 9.99 7.85 -17.92
C ALA A 182 10.50 7.85 -19.36
N ARG A 183 9.67 8.29 -20.32
CA ARG A 183 10.02 8.40 -21.74
C ARG A 183 11.21 9.34 -21.99
N TYR A 184 11.27 10.45 -21.27
CA TYR A 184 12.35 11.44 -21.37
C TYR A 184 13.45 11.27 -20.32
N GLU A 185 13.46 10.18 -19.56
CA GLU A 185 14.44 9.89 -18.49
C GLU A 185 14.59 11.01 -17.43
N CYS A 186 13.50 11.75 -17.16
CA CYS A 186 13.48 12.90 -16.25
C CYS A 186 12.98 12.58 -14.82
N MET A 187 12.97 11.30 -14.45
CA MET A 187 12.35 10.82 -13.21
C MET A 187 12.95 11.46 -11.95
N VAL A 188 14.27 11.66 -11.93
CA VAL A 188 14.98 12.25 -10.78
C VAL A 188 14.59 13.71 -10.60
N ALA A 189 14.50 14.49 -11.69
CA ALA A 189 14.10 15.89 -11.65
C ALA A 189 12.63 16.04 -11.20
N ALA A 190 11.76 15.14 -11.65
CA ALA A 190 10.34 15.16 -11.32
C ALA A 190 10.02 14.73 -9.87
N GLY A 191 10.92 13.97 -9.23
CA GLY A 191 10.65 13.28 -7.97
C GLY A 191 10.06 14.17 -6.87
N ARG A 192 10.62 15.38 -6.66
CA ARG A 192 10.18 16.28 -5.59
C ARG A 192 8.74 16.77 -5.76
N ALA A 193 8.35 17.13 -6.99
CA ALA A 193 6.98 17.57 -7.28
C ALA A 193 6.00 16.40 -7.12
N VAL A 194 6.39 15.23 -7.64
CA VAL A 194 5.57 14.02 -7.60
C VAL A 194 5.29 13.54 -6.18
N SER A 195 6.26 13.58 -5.27
CA SER A 195 6.04 13.14 -3.88
C SER A 195 4.93 13.92 -3.18
N GLN A 196 4.82 15.23 -3.42
CA GLN A 196 3.75 16.06 -2.85
C GLN A 196 2.38 15.68 -3.40
N TRP A 197 2.32 15.41 -4.71
CA TRP A 197 1.10 14.98 -5.38
C TRP A 197 0.64 13.58 -4.94
N LEU A 198 1.58 12.63 -4.76
CA LEU A 198 1.27 11.30 -4.25
C LEU A 198 0.70 11.36 -2.82
N ASP A 199 1.27 12.19 -1.94
CA ASP A 199 0.78 12.38 -0.58
C ASP A 199 -0.67 12.89 -0.56
N TYR A 200 -0.96 13.88 -1.40
CA TYR A 200 -2.30 14.43 -1.56
C TYR A 200 -3.30 13.37 -2.04
N ILE A 201 -2.95 12.63 -3.09
CA ILE A 201 -3.82 11.58 -3.67
C ILE A 201 -4.08 10.47 -2.64
N TYR A 202 -3.03 10.01 -1.96
CA TYR A 202 -3.14 8.96 -0.95
C TYR A 202 -3.98 9.40 0.25
N THR A 203 -3.73 10.59 0.79
CA THR A 203 -4.53 11.13 1.90
C THR A 203 -5.99 11.30 1.52
N ARG A 204 -6.26 11.70 0.27
CA ARG A 204 -7.63 11.82 -0.25
C ARG A 204 -8.30 10.45 -0.38
N SER A 205 -7.61 9.42 -0.87
CA SER A 205 -8.19 8.07 -1.02
C SER A 205 -8.52 7.43 0.33
N LEU A 206 -7.68 7.64 1.35
CA LEU A 206 -7.96 7.21 2.72
C LEU A 206 -9.23 7.85 3.28
N LYS A 207 -9.41 9.16 3.07
CA LYS A 207 -10.62 9.88 3.53
C LYS A 207 -11.88 9.37 2.83
N ALA A 208 -11.80 9.11 1.52
CA ALA A 208 -12.92 8.57 0.76
C ALA A 208 -13.37 7.21 1.31
N THR A 209 -12.42 6.35 1.67
CA THR A 209 -12.72 5.00 2.21
C THR A 209 -13.46 5.07 3.55
N LYS A 210 -13.04 5.95 4.47
CA LYS A 210 -13.70 6.11 5.79
C LYS A 210 -15.17 6.50 5.69
N LEU A 211 -15.54 7.28 4.68
CA LEU A 211 -16.93 7.70 4.46
C LEU A 211 -17.83 6.53 4.06
N PHE A 212 -17.29 5.52 3.36
CA PHE A 212 -18.06 4.33 2.99
C PHE A 212 -18.26 3.37 4.18
N SER A 213 -17.27 3.25 5.08
CA SER A 213 -17.37 2.35 6.24
C SER A 213 -18.50 2.72 7.20
N HIS A 214 -18.84 4.01 7.33
CA HIS A 214 -19.91 4.45 8.23
C HIS A 214 -21.32 4.26 7.66
N ALA A 215 -21.47 4.14 6.34
CA ALA A 215 -22.79 4.02 5.70
C ALA A 215 -23.36 2.60 5.77
N ALA A 216 -22.54 1.59 6.04
CA ALA A 216 -22.92 0.18 5.98
C ALA A 216 -23.45 -0.41 7.30
N ALA A 217 -23.83 0.41 8.29
CA ALA A 217 -24.38 -0.10 9.55
C ALA A 217 -25.71 -0.84 9.28
N PRO A 218 -25.79 -2.16 9.47
CA PRO A 218 -26.86 -3.01 8.93
C PRO A 218 -28.22 -2.87 9.63
N ASN A 219 -28.35 -2.06 10.67
CA ASN A 219 -29.55 -1.98 11.52
C ASN A 219 -30.23 -0.60 11.53
N ALA A 220 -29.86 0.34 10.66
CA ALA A 220 -30.62 1.57 10.53
C ALA A 220 -31.90 1.31 9.72
N PRO A 221 -33.12 1.50 10.29
CA PRO A 221 -34.36 1.35 9.53
C PRO A 221 -34.33 2.30 8.33
N ALA A 222 -34.63 1.76 7.14
CA ALA A 222 -34.53 2.48 5.88
C ALA A 222 -35.45 3.71 5.87
N THR A 223 -34.91 4.88 6.17
CA THR A 223 -35.63 6.15 6.01
C THR A 223 -35.68 6.49 4.51
N PRO A 224 -36.87 6.75 3.92
CA PRO A 224 -36.98 7.09 2.50
C PRO A 224 -36.22 8.39 2.20
N ALA A 225 -35.16 8.29 1.39
CA ALA A 225 -34.31 9.42 1.03
C ALA A 225 -34.97 10.30 -0.04
N THR A 226 -35.16 11.59 0.27
CA THR A 226 -35.59 12.62 -0.69
C THR A 226 -34.44 12.95 -1.64
N PRO A 227 -34.64 12.95 -2.98
CA PRO A 227 -33.58 13.23 -3.94
C PRO A 227 -33.12 14.69 -3.88
N THR A 228 -31.87 14.93 -3.45
CA THR A 228 -31.23 16.24 -3.52
C THR A 228 -30.68 16.49 -4.93
N PRO A 229 -30.87 17.70 -5.51
CA PRO A 229 -30.37 18.02 -6.84
C PRO A 229 -28.83 18.11 -6.87
N PRO A 230 -28.18 17.65 -7.96
CA PRO A 230 -26.73 17.64 -8.07
C PRO A 230 -26.16 19.06 -8.19
N THR A 231 -25.20 19.41 -7.32
CA THR A 231 -24.49 20.70 -7.38
C THR A 231 -23.40 20.67 -8.48
N PRO A 232 -23.36 21.65 -9.41
CA PRO A 232 -22.54 21.58 -10.64
C PRO A 232 -21.02 21.80 -10.48
N TYR A 233 -20.49 22.06 -9.27
CA TYR A 233 -19.07 22.46 -9.09
C TYR A 233 -18.23 21.56 -8.18
N SER A 234 -18.71 20.36 -7.80
CA SER A 234 -17.97 19.45 -6.88
C SER A 234 -17.67 18.06 -7.45
N ALA A 235 -17.76 17.88 -8.77
CA ALA A 235 -17.67 16.55 -9.40
C ALA A 235 -16.23 16.20 -9.82
N PHE A 236 -15.32 16.08 -8.86
CA PHE A 236 -14.20 15.16 -9.09
C PHE A 236 -14.70 13.75 -8.81
N PRO A 237 -14.62 12.79 -9.74
CA PRO A 237 -15.02 11.42 -9.48
C PRO A 237 -14.25 10.91 -8.25
N PRO A 238 -14.90 10.10 -7.38
CA PRO A 238 -14.22 9.55 -6.22
C PRO A 238 -13.05 8.68 -6.68
N VAL A 239 -11.88 8.88 -6.06
CA VAL A 239 -10.63 8.12 -6.32
C VAL A 239 -10.75 6.65 -5.86
N SER A 240 -11.97 6.18 -5.56
CA SER A 240 -12.26 4.82 -5.12
C SER A 240 -12.39 3.83 -6.28
N ASP A 241 -12.31 4.29 -7.53
CA ASP A 241 -12.28 3.39 -8.69
C ASP A 241 -10.98 2.55 -8.67
N SER A 242 -11.14 1.22 -8.73
CA SER A 242 -10.06 0.25 -8.82
C SER A 242 -9.04 0.64 -9.89
N GLN A 243 -9.49 1.19 -11.01
CA GLN A 243 -8.61 1.58 -12.12
C GLN A 243 -7.70 2.77 -11.75
N SER A 244 -8.23 3.78 -11.09
CA SER A 244 -7.45 4.94 -10.63
C SER A 244 -6.38 4.51 -9.62
N LEU A 245 -6.74 3.65 -8.68
CA LEU A 245 -5.79 3.13 -7.70
C LEU A 245 -4.71 2.27 -8.36
N PHE A 246 -5.09 1.44 -9.33
CA PHE A 246 -4.15 0.62 -10.08
C PHE A 246 -3.14 1.47 -10.88
N LYS A 247 -3.58 2.55 -11.52
CA LYS A 247 -2.70 3.53 -12.18
C LYS A 247 -1.70 4.16 -11.19
N MET A 248 -2.11 4.43 -9.94
CA MET A 248 -1.19 4.95 -8.92
C MET A 248 -0.13 3.94 -8.48
N ILE A 249 -0.48 2.65 -8.43
CA ILE A 249 0.50 1.58 -8.18
C ILE A 249 1.51 1.51 -9.33
N GLU A 250 1.05 1.58 -10.58
CA GLU A 250 1.93 1.56 -11.74
C GLU A 250 2.83 2.81 -11.81
N ALA A 251 2.26 3.99 -11.55
CA ALA A 251 3.01 5.24 -11.49
C ALA A 251 4.14 5.15 -10.45
N THR A 252 3.83 4.68 -9.23
CA THR A 252 4.82 4.56 -8.14
C THR A 252 5.87 3.49 -8.40
N GLY A 253 5.50 2.39 -9.05
CA GLY A 253 6.44 1.37 -9.53
C GLY A 253 7.41 1.92 -10.58
N THR A 254 6.91 2.74 -11.50
CA THR A 254 7.68 3.43 -12.55
C THR A 254 8.61 4.49 -11.97
N LEU A 255 8.13 5.26 -10.98
CA LEU A 255 8.91 6.20 -10.17
C LEU A 255 10.00 5.56 -9.33
N ASN A 256 9.97 4.22 -9.20
CA ASN A 256 10.81 3.49 -8.29
C ASN A 256 10.66 3.97 -6.82
N ASP A 257 9.47 4.45 -6.44
CA ASP A 257 9.15 4.94 -5.11
C ASP A 257 8.60 3.78 -4.26
N ALA A 258 9.48 3.17 -3.46
CA ALA A 258 9.13 1.98 -2.68
C ALA A 258 8.06 2.25 -1.61
N LEU A 259 8.05 3.45 -1.03
CA LEU A 259 7.13 3.82 0.04
C LEU A 259 5.70 3.96 -0.49
N TYR A 260 5.52 4.76 -1.55
CA TYR A 260 4.18 4.95 -2.10
C TYR A 260 3.68 3.70 -2.82
N PHE A 261 4.57 2.91 -3.44
CA PHE A 261 4.18 1.61 -4.00
C PHE A 261 3.61 0.68 -2.92
N ALA A 262 4.28 0.55 -1.78
CA ALA A 262 3.79 -0.24 -0.65
C ALA A 262 2.45 0.29 -0.10
N ARG A 263 2.32 1.62 0.02
CA ARG A 263 1.08 2.26 0.50
C ARG A 263 -0.10 2.05 -0.43
N PHE A 264 0.04 2.30 -1.73
CA PHE A 264 -1.05 2.14 -2.69
C PHE A 264 -1.44 0.68 -2.90
N THR A 265 -0.47 -0.24 -2.89
CA THR A 265 -0.77 -1.68 -2.95
C THR A 265 -1.45 -2.17 -1.67
N ALA A 266 -1.05 -1.70 -0.48
CA ALA A 266 -1.74 -2.00 0.77
C ALA A 266 -3.17 -1.46 0.75
N HIS A 267 -3.35 -0.22 0.28
CA HIS A 267 -4.67 0.37 0.12
C HIS A 267 -5.54 -0.44 -0.84
N PHE A 268 -4.98 -0.92 -1.95
CA PHE A 268 -5.70 -1.77 -2.91
C PHE A 268 -6.12 -3.09 -2.26
N VAL A 269 -5.19 -3.80 -1.61
CA VAL A 269 -5.47 -5.08 -0.93
C VAL A 269 -6.58 -4.91 0.12
N LEU A 270 -6.56 -3.82 0.89
CA LEU A 270 -7.48 -3.59 2.00
C LEU A 270 -8.84 -2.99 1.58
N THR A 271 -8.96 -2.34 0.42
CA THR A 271 -10.19 -1.62 0.04
C THR A 271 -10.88 -2.17 -1.20
N GLN A 272 -10.15 -2.86 -2.06
CA GLN A 272 -10.70 -3.39 -3.30
C GLN A 272 -11.18 -4.83 -3.11
N PRO A 273 -12.26 -5.23 -3.80
CA PRO A 273 -12.66 -6.63 -3.89
C PRO A 273 -11.51 -7.53 -4.32
N LEU A 274 -11.62 -8.82 -4.00
CA LEU A 274 -10.69 -9.81 -4.55
C LEU A 274 -10.70 -9.77 -6.07
N ILE A 275 -9.53 -9.61 -6.67
CA ILE A 275 -9.37 -9.70 -8.12
C ILE A 275 -9.75 -11.13 -8.53
N THR A 276 -10.87 -11.28 -9.23
CA THR A 276 -11.29 -12.54 -9.87
C THR A 276 -10.95 -12.55 -11.35
N ASP A 277 -10.99 -11.37 -11.98
CA ASP A 277 -10.67 -11.14 -13.39
C ASP A 277 -9.51 -10.15 -13.54
N ILE A 278 -8.57 -10.47 -14.44
CA ILE A 278 -7.37 -9.68 -14.71
C ILE A 278 -7.66 -8.58 -15.76
N SER A 279 -8.89 -8.42 -16.21
CA SER A 279 -9.32 -7.39 -17.18
C SER A 279 -8.97 -5.94 -16.81
N ILE A 280 -8.67 -5.65 -15.54
CA ILE A 280 -8.14 -4.35 -15.09
C ILE A 280 -6.78 -4.04 -15.74
N ALA A 281 -6.03 -5.06 -16.15
CA ALA A 281 -4.74 -4.92 -16.82
C ALA A 281 -4.87 -4.89 -18.35
N THR A 282 -4.45 -3.77 -18.94
CA THR A 282 -4.44 -3.52 -20.39
C THR A 282 -3.13 -3.89 -21.07
N SER A 283 -2.05 -4.11 -20.31
CA SER A 283 -0.72 -4.45 -20.85
C SER A 283 -0.10 -5.67 -20.14
N PRO A 284 0.87 -6.37 -20.77
CA PRO A 284 1.55 -7.51 -20.13
C PRO A 284 2.23 -7.16 -18.79
N ALA A 285 2.79 -5.95 -18.68
CA ALA A 285 3.40 -5.47 -17.44
C ALA A 285 2.33 -5.25 -16.35
N GLN A 286 1.17 -4.71 -16.72
CA GLN A 286 0.02 -4.58 -15.83
C GLN A 286 -0.53 -5.95 -15.43
N GLN A 287 -0.53 -6.95 -16.30
CA GLN A 287 -0.99 -8.30 -15.98
C GLN A 287 -0.13 -8.95 -14.89
N HIS A 288 1.20 -8.82 -14.99
CA HIS A 288 2.11 -9.30 -13.96
C HIS A 288 1.86 -8.61 -12.60
N LEU A 289 1.66 -7.29 -12.61
CA LEU A 289 1.32 -6.53 -11.41
C LEU A 289 -0.03 -6.97 -10.81
N ALA A 290 -1.06 -7.13 -11.64
CA ALA A 290 -2.39 -7.57 -11.22
C ALA A 290 -2.35 -8.98 -10.60
N LEU A 291 -1.60 -9.90 -11.20
CA LEU A 291 -1.36 -11.25 -10.64
C LEU A 291 -0.65 -11.19 -9.29
N ALA A 292 0.36 -10.34 -9.14
CA ALA A 292 1.06 -10.16 -7.86
C ALA A 292 0.15 -9.59 -6.77
N ILE A 293 -0.70 -8.62 -7.10
CA ILE A 293 -1.69 -8.05 -6.17
C ILE A 293 -2.74 -9.11 -5.80
N GLN A 294 -3.26 -9.86 -6.77
CA GLN A 294 -4.20 -10.95 -6.54
C GLN A 294 -3.61 -12.02 -5.60
N ALA A 295 -2.37 -12.44 -5.86
CA ALA A 295 -1.65 -13.38 -4.99
C ALA A 295 -1.50 -12.82 -3.57
N ARG A 296 -1.18 -11.53 -3.43
CA ARG A 296 -1.08 -10.88 -2.11
C ARG A 296 -2.43 -10.80 -1.39
N GLN A 297 -3.53 -10.50 -2.08
CA GLN A 297 -4.87 -10.51 -1.49
C GLN A 297 -5.23 -11.91 -0.94
N ARG A 298 -4.96 -12.97 -1.71
CA ARG A 298 -5.18 -14.36 -1.25
C ARG A 298 -4.30 -14.71 -0.05
N GLN A 299 -3.02 -14.33 -0.10
CA GLN A 299 -2.11 -14.54 1.02
C GLN A 299 -2.59 -13.79 2.28
N ALA A 300 -3.02 -12.54 2.15
CA ALA A 300 -3.52 -11.75 3.27
C ALA A 300 -4.76 -12.39 3.93
N LEU A 301 -5.66 -12.97 3.14
CA LEU A 301 -6.78 -13.76 3.67
C LEU A 301 -6.31 -15.03 4.37
N GLN A 302 -5.31 -15.71 3.82
CA GLN A 302 -4.76 -16.89 4.48
C GLN A 302 -4.06 -16.52 5.80
N ASP A 303 -3.30 -15.43 5.82
CA ASP A 303 -2.65 -14.90 7.02
C ASP A 303 -3.71 -14.57 8.09
N LEU A 304 -4.83 -13.96 7.70
CA LEU A 304 -5.95 -13.70 8.61
C LEU A 304 -6.59 -14.96 9.19
N ARG A 305 -6.62 -16.09 8.45
CA ARG A 305 -7.15 -17.35 8.97
C ARG A 305 -6.25 -17.90 10.07
N VAL A 306 -4.94 -17.89 9.82
CA VAL A 306 -3.94 -18.29 10.82
C VAL A 306 -4.03 -17.39 12.06
N ASP A 307 -4.20 -16.08 11.86
CA ASP A 307 -4.39 -15.17 12.99
C ASP A 307 -5.66 -15.48 13.78
N LEU A 308 -6.78 -15.83 13.11
CA LEU A 308 -8.00 -16.25 13.80
C LEU A 308 -7.85 -17.57 14.53
N ASP A 309 -7.06 -18.51 14.03
CA ASP A 309 -6.80 -19.77 14.74
C ASP A 309 -6.17 -19.48 16.11
N LEU A 310 -5.21 -18.54 16.19
CA LEU A 310 -4.63 -18.08 17.47
C LEU A 310 -5.66 -17.45 18.43
N LEU A 311 -6.75 -16.89 17.88
CA LEU A 311 -7.84 -16.33 18.67
C LEU A 311 -8.80 -17.41 19.19
N ILE A 312 -8.99 -18.48 18.40
CA ILE A 312 -9.90 -19.60 18.69
C ILE A 312 -9.24 -20.62 19.61
N ASP A 313 -7.92 -20.79 19.53
CA ASP A 313 -7.14 -21.75 20.34
C ASP A 313 -7.53 -21.76 21.83
N PRO A 314 -7.55 -20.63 22.57
CA PRO A 314 -7.95 -20.65 23.98
C PRO A 314 -9.41 -21.08 24.20
N LEU A 315 -10.29 -20.80 23.24
CA LEU A 315 -11.70 -21.21 23.31
C LEU A 315 -11.84 -22.71 23.05
N ALA A 316 -11.09 -23.24 22.09
CA ALA A 316 -11.07 -24.67 21.76
C ALA A 316 -10.54 -25.50 22.94
N GLU A 317 -9.48 -25.03 23.60
CA GLU A 317 -8.92 -25.66 24.81
C GLU A 317 -9.95 -25.71 25.95
N SER A 318 -10.66 -24.61 26.21
CA SER A 318 -11.75 -24.55 27.21
C SER A 318 -12.97 -25.42 26.87
N LEU A 319 -13.13 -25.84 25.62
CA LEU A 319 -14.21 -26.74 25.17
C LEU A 319 -13.77 -28.21 25.09
N ALA A 320 -12.49 -28.50 25.27
CA ALA A 320 -11.94 -29.84 25.19
C ALA A 320 -12.42 -30.73 26.35
N GLU A 321 -12.41 -32.04 26.16
CA GLU A 321 -12.87 -32.99 27.18
C GLU A 321 -11.93 -33.02 28.39
N ASP A 322 -10.64 -32.82 28.17
CA ASP A 322 -9.57 -32.83 29.17
C ASP A 322 -9.47 -31.55 30.00
N SER A 323 -10.14 -30.46 29.59
CA SER A 323 -10.27 -29.24 30.40
C SER A 323 -11.47 -29.26 31.35
N LYS A 324 -12.33 -30.30 31.26
CA LYS A 324 -13.44 -30.50 32.19
C LYS A 324 -12.91 -30.77 33.59
N HIS A 325 -13.49 -30.06 34.55
CA HIS A 325 -13.20 -30.23 35.96
C HIS A 325 -14.47 -30.04 36.80
N TYR A 326 -14.50 -30.67 37.97
CA TYR A 326 -15.53 -30.42 38.97
C TYR A 326 -15.21 -29.15 39.74
N HIS A 327 -16.21 -28.57 40.41
CA HIS A 327 -15.98 -27.41 41.27
C HIS A 327 -14.87 -27.72 42.29
N ASP A 328 -13.85 -26.85 42.36
CA ASP A 328 -12.68 -26.96 43.24
C ASP A 328 -11.76 -28.19 43.04
N CYS A 329 -11.98 -28.98 41.99
CA CYS A 329 -11.11 -30.11 41.63
C CYS A 329 -10.26 -29.74 40.41
N ALA A 330 -9.03 -30.26 40.34
CA ALA A 330 -8.20 -30.04 39.15
C ALA A 330 -8.75 -30.83 37.94
N PRO A 331 -8.45 -30.42 36.70
CA PRO A 331 -8.83 -31.20 35.52
C PRO A 331 -8.26 -32.62 35.57
N GLY A 332 -9.14 -33.62 35.39
CA GLY A 332 -8.80 -35.04 35.47
C GLY A 332 -8.92 -35.67 36.86
N ASP A 333 -9.10 -34.89 37.93
CA ASP A 333 -9.32 -35.42 39.27
C ASP A 333 -10.81 -35.79 39.48
N GLU A 334 -11.05 -36.91 40.15
CA GLU A 334 -12.39 -37.29 40.60
C GLU A 334 -12.75 -36.51 41.87
N PRO A 335 -14.02 -36.07 42.01
CA PRO A 335 -14.45 -35.39 43.21
C PRO A 335 -14.39 -36.38 44.38
N PRO A 336 -13.99 -35.95 45.59
CA PRO A 336 -13.95 -36.83 46.74
C PRO A 336 -15.33 -37.46 46.97
N GLU A 337 -15.38 -38.77 47.22
CA GLU A 337 -16.61 -39.50 47.52
C GLU A 337 -17.33 -38.81 48.70
N GLN A 338 -18.41 -38.07 48.41
CA GLN A 338 -19.15 -37.37 49.44
C GLN A 338 -19.95 -38.38 50.30
N PRO A 339 -19.97 -38.20 51.64
CA PRO A 339 -20.77 -39.04 52.51
C PRO A 339 -22.26 -38.91 52.14
N SER A 340 -22.92 -40.06 52.05
CA SER A 340 -24.20 -40.35 51.38
C SER A 340 -25.46 -39.62 51.88
N ASP A 341 -25.36 -38.57 52.68
CA ASP A 341 -26.53 -37.94 53.30
C ASP A 341 -27.21 -36.88 52.41
N ASP A 342 -26.49 -36.31 51.44
CA ASP A 342 -27.04 -35.35 50.46
C ASP A 342 -26.93 -35.93 49.05
N ASN A 343 -28.06 -36.17 48.39
CA ASN A 343 -28.16 -36.82 47.07
C ASN A 343 -27.71 -35.90 45.91
N GLU A 344 -26.74 -35.02 46.14
CA GLU A 344 -26.22 -34.08 45.15
C GLU A 344 -25.13 -34.75 44.31
N THR A 345 -25.41 -34.94 43.02
CA THR A 345 -24.41 -35.42 42.07
C THR A 345 -23.35 -34.34 41.84
N PRO A 346 -22.04 -34.67 41.89
CA PRO A 346 -20.96 -33.71 41.61
C PRO A 346 -21.19 -32.97 40.29
N GLN A 347 -21.12 -31.64 40.34
CA GLN A 347 -21.35 -30.79 39.17
C GLN A 347 -20.02 -30.33 38.55
N TYR A 348 -19.95 -30.36 37.22
CA TYR A 348 -18.84 -29.78 36.47
C TYR A 348 -18.88 -28.26 36.57
N CYS A 349 -17.72 -27.61 36.67
CA CYS A 349 -17.63 -26.17 36.56
C CYS A 349 -17.94 -25.76 35.10
N PRO A 350 -19.02 -24.99 34.84
CA PRO A 350 -19.42 -24.66 33.47
C PRO A 350 -18.71 -23.41 32.92
N VAL A 351 -18.00 -22.66 33.78
CA VAL A 351 -17.59 -21.28 33.53
C VAL A 351 -16.76 -21.13 32.26
N ASP A 352 -15.67 -21.89 32.11
CA ASP A 352 -14.85 -21.78 30.91
C ASP A 352 -15.59 -22.20 29.63
N LYS A 353 -16.49 -23.20 29.74
CA LYS A 353 -17.27 -23.70 28.61
C LYS A 353 -18.32 -22.69 28.16
N GLU A 354 -19.01 -22.06 29.12
CA GLU A 354 -19.99 -21.02 28.85
C GLU A 354 -19.32 -19.77 28.28
N GLY A 355 -18.24 -19.29 28.89
CA GLY A 355 -17.45 -18.17 28.38
C GLY A 355 -16.91 -18.43 26.97
N ALA A 356 -16.35 -19.63 26.71
CA ALA A 356 -15.88 -20.00 25.38
C ALA A 356 -17.01 -20.01 24.32
N THR A 357 -18.18 -20.52 24.71
CA THR A 357 -19.36 -20.57 23.82
C THR A 357 -19.87 -19.15 23.52
N GLU A 358 -19.91 -18.28 24.52
CA GLU A 358 -20.31 -16.87 24.37
C GLU A 358 -19.35 -16.11 23.45
N PHE A 359 -18.03 -16.27 23.63
CA PHE A 359 -17.04 -15.62 22.77
C PHE A 359 -17.09 -16.14 21.32
N LEU A 360 -17.30 -17.44 21.10
CA LEU A 360 -17.52 -17.98 19.75
C LEU A 360 -18.80 -17.42 19.11
N ALA A 361 -19.88 -17.29 19.88
CA ALA A 361 -21.12 -16.67 19.42
C ALA A 361 -20.89 -15.20 19.04
N ALA A 362 -20.17 -14.44 19.87
CA ALA A 362 -19.82 -13.05 19.58
C ALA A 362 -18.95 -12.90 18.32
N LEU A 363 -17.94 -13.76 18.13
CA LEU A 363 -17.14 -13.78 16.90
C LEU A 363 -17.99 -14.09 15.66
N ARG A 364 -18.96 -15.00 15.79
CA ARG A 364 -19.90 -15.34 14.71
C ARG A 364 -20.80 -14.18 14.36
N ASP A 365 -21.33 -13.49 15.37
CA ASP A 365 -22.25 -12.37 15.19
C ASP A 365 -21.52 -11.14 14.61
N ALA A 366 -20.21 -11.01 14.88
CA ALA A 366 -19.32 -10.06 14.24
C ALA A 366 -18.88 -10.46 12.80
N ASN A 367 -19.35 -11.60 12.28
CA ASN A 367 -18.93 -12.20 11.00
C ASN A 367 -17.42 -12.47 10.89
N LEU A 368 -16.75 -12.69 12.03
CA LEU A 368 -15.34 -13.07 12.07
C LEU A 368 -15.16 -14.59 11.99
N TRP A 369 -16.08 -15.37 12.55
CA TRP A 369 -15.99 -16.83 12.59
C TRP A 369 -17.31 -17.55 12.21
N PRO A 370 -17.29 -18.73 11.58
CA PRO A 370 -16.15 -19.32 10.87
C PRO A 370 -15.71 -18.45 9.68
N ALA A 371 -14.46 -18.63 9.21
CA ALA A 371 -13.91 -17.85 8.08
C ALA A 371 -14.71 -18.03 6.77
N THR A 372 -15.57 -19.05 6.67
CA THR A 372 -16.54 -19.23 5.58
C THR A 372 -17.61 -18.13 5.52
N ARG A 373 -17.79 -17.37 6.60
CA ARG A 373 -18.68 -16.20 6.66
C ARG A 373 -18.06 -14.94 6.10
N TRP A 374 -16.75 -14.92 5.87
CA TRP A 374 -16.12 -13.77 5.25
C TRP A 374 -16.67 -13.58 3.84
N PRO A 375 -16.82 -12.33 3.38
CA PRO A 375 -17.37 -12.00 2.08
C PRO A 375 -16.36 -12.38 0.97
N THR A 376 -16.14 -13.67 0.77
CA THR A 376 -15.15 -14.25 -0.16
C THR A 376 -15.81 -15.14 -1.22
N SER A 377 -17.09 -15.45 -1.05
CA SER A 377 -17.87 -16.26 -1.99
C SER A 377 -18.27 -15.46 -3.22
N SER A 378 -18.06 -16.06 -4.40
CA SER A 378 -18.36 -15.51 -5.73
C SER A 378 -19.79 -15.05 -5.96
N HIS A 379 -20.73 -15.37 -5.07
CA HIS A 379 -22.15 -15.10 -5.24
C HIS A 379 -22.70 -13.90 -4.46
N VAL A 380 -21.93 -13.33 -3.53
CA VAL A 380 -22.30 -12.13 -2.78
C VAL A 380 -21.06 -11.25 -2.66
N ILE A 381 -21.04 -10.15 -3.42
CA ILE A 381 -20.07 -9.03 -3.41
C ILE A 381 -18.84 -9.33 -2.54
N SER A 382 -17.75 -9.79 -3.16
CA SER A 382 -16.51 -10.09 -2.44
C SER A 382 -16.04 -8.83 -1.71
N GLY A 383 -16.14 -8.87 -0.38
CA GLY A 383 -15.72 -7.78 0.48
C GLY A 383 -14.20 -7.72 0.52
N PRO A 384 -13.64 -6.52 0.67
CA PRO A 384 -12.21 -6.35 0.70
C PRO A 384 -11.61 -6.95 1.98
N VAL A 385 -10.32 -7.31 1.94
CA VAL A 385 -9.57 -7.85 3.10
C VAL A 385 -9.70 -6.93 4.31
N GLY A 386 -9.72 -5.60 4.07
CA GLY A 386 -9.83 -4.61 5.12
C GLY A 386 -11.15 -4.66 5.90
N THR A 387 -12.23 -5.26 5.40
CA THR A 387 -13.45 -5.45 6.18
C THR A 387 -13.22 -6.38 7.36
N VAL A 388 -12.49 -7.49 7.14
CA VAL A 388 -12.16 -8.45 8.21
C VAL A 388 -11.17 -7.82 9.19
N VAL A 389 -10.12 -7.15 8.68
CA VAL A 389 -9.14 -6.43 9.52
C VAL A 389 -9.84 -5.41 10.42
N HIS A 390 -10.71 -4.58 9.83
CA HIS A 390 -11.48 -3.59 10.57
C HIS A 390 -12.44 -4.22 11.59
N ALA A 391 -13.05 -5.36 11.27
CA ALA A 391 -13.91 -6.08 12.21
C ALA A 391 -13.10 -6.60 13.43
N ILE A 392 -11.90 -7.14 13.22
CA ILE A 392 -10.99 -7.56 14.31
C ILE A 392 -10.52 -6.36 15.14
N GLU A 393 -10.12 -5.26 14.48
CA GLU A 393 -9.70 -4.03 15.16
C GLU A 393 -10.79 -3.47 16.08
N ASN A 394 -12.06 -3.54 15.67
CA ASN A 394 -13.18 -3.00 16.45
C ASN A 394 -13.91 -4.03 17.33
N PHE A 395 -13.54 -5.31 17.27
CA PHE A 395 -14.20 -6.36 18.05
C PHE A 395 -14.04 -6.11 19.56
N ARG A 396 -15.13 -5.99 20.30
CA ARG A 396 -15.06 -5.87 21.75
C ARG A 396 -15.16 -7.24 22.38
N VAL A 397 -14.28 -7.52 23.35
CA VAL A 397 -14.43 -8.71 24.20
C VAL A 397 -15.75 -8.55 24.95
N PRO A 398 -16.69 -9.51 24.84
CA PRO A 398 -17.93 -9.47 25.62
C PRO A 398 -17.60 -9.49 27.12
N ASP A 399 -18.37 -8.73 27.91
CA ASP A 399 -18.28 -8.82 29.37
C ASP A 399 -18.87 -10.17 29.79
N TYR A 400 -18.04 -11.03 30.37
CA TYR A 400 -18.45 -12.36 30.84
C TYR A 400 -18.43 -12.40 32.37
N ASP A 401 -19.52 -12.88 32.98
CA ASP A 401 -19.59 -13.00 34.43
C ASP A 401 -18.88 -14.27 34.90
N ALA A 402 -17.63 -14.11 35.32
CA ALA A 402 -16.81 -15.18 35.88
C ALA A 402 -16.91 -15.28 37.42
N THR A 403 -17.99 -14.78 38.04
CA THR A 403 -18.15 -14.81 39.51
C THR A 403 -18.08 -16.24 40.08
N ASP A 404 -18.55 -17.23 39.32
CA ASP A 404 -18.54 -18.64 39.72
C ASP A 404 -17.25 -19.38 39.28
N ALA A 405 -16.23 -18.66 38.79
CA ALA A 405 -14.98 -19.27 38.37
C ALA A 405 -14.25 -19.90 39.57
N CYS A 406 -13.96 -21.18 39.49
CA CYS A 406 -13.10 -21.84 40.47
C CYS A 406 -11.62 -21.59 40.15
N TYR A 407 -10.75 -21.94 41.09
CA TYR A 407 -9.30 -21.74 40.96
C TYR A 407 -8.67 -22.45 39.74
N TRP A 408 -9.29 -23.53 39.27
CA TRP A 408 -8.80 -24.35 38.17
C TRP A 408 -9.31 -23.93 36.79
N CYS A 409 -10.17 -22.91 36.73
CA CYS A 409 -10.62 -22.38 35.45
C CYS A 409 -9.44 -21.82 34.64
N ALA A 410 -9.47 -22.01 33.32
CA ALA A 410 -8.46 -21.55 32.38
C ALA A 410 -8.42 -20.03 32.21
N HIS A 411 -9.36 -19.31 32.84
CA HIS A 411 -9.56 -17.87 32.68
C HIS A 411 -9.67 -17.50 31.21
N VAL A 412 -10.63 -18.13 30.53
CA VAL A 412 -10.82 -18.04 29.06
C VAL A 412 -10.87 -16.59 28.56
N GLU A 413 -11.48 -15.67 29.32
CA GLU A 413 -11.53 -14.23 29.02
C GLU A 413 -10.14 -13.60 28.88
N ASP A 414 -9.27 -13.78 29.88
CA ASP A 414 -7.92 -13.20 29.89
C ASP A 414 -7.05 -13.77 28.77
N ARG A 415 -7.18 -15.07 28.48
CA ARG A 415 -6.45 -15.71 27.38
C ARG A 415 -6.93 -15.20 26.04
N PHE A 416 -8.24 -15.14 25.83
CA PHE A 416 -8.84 -14.60 24.62
C PHE A 416 -8.46 -13.13 24.39
N ALA A 417 -8.58 -12.29 25.43
CA ALA A 417 -8.22 -10.87 25.35
C ALA A 417 -6.74 -10.68 25.01
N ARG A 418 -5.84 -11.49 25.57
CA ARG A 418 -4.41 -11.48 25.22
C ARG A 418 -4.17 -11.88 23.76
N SER A 419 -4.80 -12.95 23.27
CA SER A 419 -4.72 -13.35 21.86
C SER A 419 -5.22 -12.25 20.92
N LEU A 420 -6.37 -11.64 21.23
CA LEU A 420 -6.93 -10.54 20.43
C LEU A 420 -5.98 -9.34 20.36
N ASN A 421 -5.37 -8.96 21.49
CA ASN A 421 -4.42 -7.85 21.54
C ASN A 421 -3.12 -8.16 20.78
N LEU A 422 -2.64 -9.41 20.84
CA LEU A 422 -1.51 -9.86 20.04
C LEU A 422 -1.80 -9.74 18.54
N ILE A 423 -2.95 -10.23 18.08
CA ILE A 423 -3.36 -10.17 16.68
C ILE A 423 -3.47 -8.71 16.21
N ARG A 424 -4.04 -7.82 17.02
CA ARG A 424 -4.11 -6.39 16.71
C ARG A 424 -2.72 -5.76 16.55
N ALA A 425 -1.78 -6.10 17.42
CA ALA A 425 -0.41 -5.65 17.29
C ALA A 425 0.23 -6.17 15.99
N MET A 426 0.04 -7.46 15.67
CA MET A 426 0.51 -8.06 14.43
C MET A 426 -0.09 -7.38 13.18
N HIS A 427 -1.39 -7.05 13.19
CA HIS A 427 -2.06 -6.39 12.06
C HIS A 427 -1.57 -4.97 11.83
N LYS A 428 -1.24 -4.24 12.90
CA LYS A 428 -0.70 -2.89 12.85
C LYS A 428 0.69 -2.84 12.19
N ASP A 429 1.52 -3.83 12.49
CA ASP A 429 2.91 -3.89 12.00
C ASP A 429 3.03 -4.66 10.66
N ARG A 430 1.95 -5.30 10.19
CA ARG A 430 1.94 -6.10 8.96
C ARG A 430 1.95 -5.21 7.71
N LEU A 431 2.84 -5.54 6.77
CA LEU A 431 2.79 -5.02 5.41
C LEU A 431 1.66 -5.71 4.63
N TRP A 432 0.48 -5.10 4.54
CA TRP A 432 -0.65 -5.63 3.76
C TRP A 432 -0.42 -5.59 2.24
N GLY A 433 0.38 -4.63 1.76
CA GLY A 433 0.68 -4.44 0.34
C GLY A 433 1.81 -5.31 -0.21
N LEU A 434 2.40 -4.83 -1.30
CA LEU A 434 3.59 -5.39 -1.93
C LEU A 434 4.80 -4.51 -1.63
N CYS A 435 5.94 -5.12 -1.32
CA CYS A 435 7.22 -4.42 -1.33
C CYS A 435 7.75 -4.30 -2.76
N LEU A 436 8.17 -3.10 -3.17
CA LEU A 436 8.63 -2.85 -4.54
C LEU A 436 9.89 -3.66 -4.89
N ASP A 437 10.82 -3.79 -3.96
CA ASP A 437 12.08 -4.51 -4.20
C ASP A 437 11.84 -6.01 -4.34
N CYS A 438 10.99 -6.57 -3.46
CA CYS A 438 10.48 -7.95 -3.55
C CYS A 438 9.72 -8.22 -4.85
N TYR A 439 8.82 -7.31 -5.25
CA TYR A 439 8.07 -7.42 -6.50
C TYR A 439 9.02 -7.44 -7.72
N LYS A 440 9.99 -6.53 -7.78
CA LYS A 440 11.00 -6.50 -8.86
C LYS A 440 11.89 -7.74 -8.87
N ALA A 441 12.13 -8.36 -7.72
CA ALA A 441 12.86 -9.61 -7.59
C ALA A 441 12.03 -10.87 -7.92
N GLY A 442 10.77 -10.71 -8.34
CA GLY A 442 9.88 -11.85 -8.63
C GLY A 442 9.38 -12.60 -7.38
N GLY A 443 9.36 -11.93 -6.22
CA GLY A 443 8.81 -12.49 -4.98
C GLY A 443 9.59 -12.05 -3.75
N THR A 444 10.73 -12.67 -3.47
CA THR A 444 11.52 -12.38 -2.26
C THR A 444 12.87 -11.78 -2.62
N PHE A 445 13.14 -10.57 -2.15
CA PHE A 445 14.45 -9.93 -2.31
C PHE A 445 15.41 -10.35 -1.18
N GLN A 446 16.59 -10.84 -1.55
CA GLN A 446 17.59 -11.33 -0.57
C GLN A 446 18.28 -10.19 0.19
N GLY A 447 18.43 -9.00 -0.42
CA GLY A 447 19.05 -7.82 0.20
C GLY A 447 18.10 -7.03 1.08
N GLU A 448 18.58 -5.97 1.72
CA GLU A 448 17.75 -5.06 2.51
C GLU A 448 16.71 -4.36 1.61
N CYS A 449 15.43 -4.43 1.97
CA CYS A 449 14.37 -3.74 1.25
C CYS A 449 14.32 -2.28 1.73
N ARG A 450 14.06 -1.34 0.82
CA ARG A 450 13.92 0.08 1.16
C ARG A 450 12.70 0.38 2.02
N TYR A 451 11.71 -0.51 1.97
CA TYR A 451 10.57 -0.52 2.87
C TYR A 451 10.79 -1.67 3.84
N ASP A 452 10.88 -1.36 5.14
CA ASP A 452 11.07 -2.39 6.15
C ASP A 452 9.81 -3.25 6.29
N HIS A 453 10.00 -4.56 6.20
CA HIS A 453 8.92 -5.53 6.35
C HIS A 453 9.47 -6.89 6.76
N TYR A 454 8.64 -7.65 7.49
CA TYR A 454 8.96 -9.03 7.82
C TYR A 454 9.14 -9.84 6.52
N LYS A 455 10.24 -10.60 6.47
CA LYS A 455 10.49 -11.58 5.41
C LYS A 455 10.25 -12.94 5.99
N VAL A 456 9.35 -13.70 5.37
CA VAL A 456 9.28 -15.13 5.63
C VAL A 456 10.64 -15.68 5.22
N ALA A 457 11.46 -16.06 6.20
CA ALA A 457 12.71 -16.72 5.92
C ALA A 457 12.34 -17.95 5.09
N ARG A 458 12.73 -17.98 3.80
CA ARG A 458 12.68 -19.25 3.08
C ARG A 458 13.52 -20.17 3.93
N ALA A 459 12.89 -21.21 4.51
CA ALA A 459 13.61 -22.29 5.14
C ALA A 459 14.70 -22.64 4.13
N LYS A 460 15.95 -22.27 4.42
CA LYS A 460 17.07 -22.57 3.54
C LYS A 460 16.91 -24.05 3.32
N GLU A 461 16.61 -24.47 2.09
CA GLU A 461 16.61 -25.87 1.72
C GLU A 461 17.96 -26.38 2.18
N ALA A 462 17.97 -27.07 3.31
CA ALA A 462 19.16 -27.48 4.05
C ALA A 462 19.76 -28.71 3.35
N GLY A 463 19.89 -28.60 2.02
CA GLY A 463 20.02 -29.72 1.12
C GLY A 463 20.84 -29.38 -0.10
N GLN A 464 21.97 -28.71 0.07
CA GLN A 464 23.09 -28.82 -0.87
C GLN A 464 24.40 -28.39 -0.22
N GLY A 465 24.98 -29.31 0.54
CA GLY A 465 26.30 -29.15 1.12
C GLY A 465 26.74 -30.38 1.91
N GLY A 466 27.13 -31.44 1.22
CA GLY A 466 27.98 -32.49 1.81
C GLY A 466 27.50 -33.91 1.59
N GLY A 467 27.74 -34.46 0.40
CA GLY A 467 27.93 -35.90 0.24
C GLY A 467 29.16 -36.34 1.02
N GLY A 468 28.95 -36.77 2.26
CA GLY A 468 29.82 -37.64 3.04
C GLY A 468 28.94 -38.78 3.55
N GLY A 469 29.25 -40.01 3.14
CA GLY A 469 28.36 -41.16 3.24
C GLY A 469 27.84 -41.46 4.66
N GLY A 470 26.53 -41.64 4.74
CA GLY A 470 25.83 -42.21 5.89
C GLY A 470 24.42 -42.59 5.44
N GLN A 471 24.18 -43.89 5.26
CA GLN A 471 22.84 -44.42 5.02
C GLN A 471 21.96 -44.15 6.25
N ALA A 472 20.87 -43.41 6.07
CA ALA A 472 19.71 -43.47 6.94
C ALA A 472 18.46 -43.20 6.11
N SER A 473 17.66 -44.25 5.96
CA SER A 473 16.34 -44.28 5.33
C SER A 473 15.28 -43.72 6.27
N VAL A 474 14.49 -42.74 5.83
CA VAL A 474 13.10 -42.53 6.30
C VAL A 474 12.25 -42.02 5.14
N GLY A 475 11.13 -42.71 4.89
CA GLY A 475 10.23 -42.50 3.76
C GLY A 475 9.13 -41.44 3.99
N PRO A 476 8.20 -41.30 3.03
CA PRO A 476 7.21 -40.22 2.97
C PRO A 476 5.91 -40.57 3.70
N VAL A 477 5.27 -39.58 4.34
CA VAL A 477 3.88 -39.68 4.80
C VAL A 477 2.97 -38.99 3.79
N SER A 478 2.37 -39.81 2.93
CA SER A 478 1.18 -39.50 2.16
C SER A 478 -0.05 -40.02 2.93
N VAL A 479 -0.95 -39.12 3.31
CA VAL A 479 -2.26 -39.54 3.82
C VAL A 479 -3.22 -39.62 2.62
N SER A 480 -3.48 -40.85 2.19
CA SER A 480 -4.56 -41.18 1.27
C SER A 480 -5.67 -41.85 2.06
N SER A 481 -6.83 -41.22 2.09
CA SER A 481 -8.07 -41.75 2.62
C SER A 481 -8.64 -42.76 1.63
N THR A 482 -8.74 -44.03 2.02
CA THR A 482 -9.58 -45.01 1.33
C THR A 482 -10.50 -45.67 2.36
N GLN A 483 -11.80 -45.44 2.20
CA GLN A 483 -12.86 -46.27 2.78
C GLN A 483 -12.80 -47.68 2.18
N ASN A 484 -13.17 -48.69 2.98
CA ASN A 484 -14.16 -49.69 2.55
C ASN A 484 -14.54 -50.64 3.69
N ASN A 485 -15.86 -50.88 3.77
CA ASN A 485 -16.63 -52.02 4.28
C ASN A 485 -16.14 -52.79 5.50
#